data_AF-A0A961G4Z6-F1
#
_entry.id   AF-A0A961G4Z6-F1
#
_cell.length_a   1.000
_cell.length_b   1.000
_cell.length_c   1.000
_cell.angle_alpha   90.00
_cell.angle_beta   90.00
_cell.angle_gamma   90.00
#
_symmetry.space_group_name_H-M   'P 1'
#
loop_
_entity.id
_entity.type
_entity.pdbx_description
1 polymer ?
#
loop_
_entity_poly.entity_id
_entity_poly.type
_entity_poly.pdbx_seq_one_letter_code
_entity_poly.pdbx_strand_id
1 'polypeptide(L)'
;MPLMLLLLPLSIYWVDSAMAADKVARNVSIEGTDVSRYTPTEAAAVVDAHADELEQTPLTVSINGHEFTLDPNDVNVTFERQRAVERALSENKDGLTGWVRAFRTEVDVPIVGSIDRDMLAKKITGWEHTAIENPAFEGAVTISGQTASGEYPRPGVAVDRDDAYERISKAITTGSTELVELNVVDSNPTLTA
;
A
#
# COMPACT_ATOMS: atom_id res chain seq x y z
N MET A 1 -33.28 29.52 -33.80
CA MET A 1 -33.69 29.33 -32.39
C MET A 1 -33.25 28.00 -31.73
N PRO A 2 -32.66 26.99 -32.41
CA PRO A 2 -32.03 25.86 -31.68
C PRO A 2 -30.51 26.04 -31.44
N LEU A 3 -29.81 26.81 -32.27
CA LEU A 3 -28.34 26.98 -32.21
C LEU A 3 -27.87 27.74 -30.95
N MET A 4 -28.69 28.67 -30.44
CA MET A 4 -28.36 29.49 -29.27
C MET A 4 -28.41 28.70 -27.95
N LEU A 5 -29.18 27.61 -27.90
CA LEU A 5 -29.27 26.69 -26.75
C LEU A 5 -28.05 25.77 -26.63
N LEU A 6 -27.39 25.45 -27.74
CA LEU A 6 -26.15 24.66 -27.78
C LEU A 6 -24.90 25.49 -27.47
N LEU A 7 -24.93 26.79 -27.77
CA LEU A 7 -23.82 27.71 -27.51
C LEU A 7 -23.56 27.95 -26.01
N LEU A 8 -24.61 27.89 -25.20
CA LEU A 8 -24.57 28.17 -23.76
C LEU A 8 -23.80 27.09 -22.95
N PRO A 9 -24.07 25.78 -23.07
CA PRO A 9 -23.26 24.77 -22.41
C PRO A 9 -21.82 24.71 -22.95
N LEU A 10 -21.61 25.03 -24.23
CA LEU A 10 -20.28 25.09 -24.83
C LEU A 10 -19.43 26.24 -24.29
N SER A 11 -20.02 27.42 -24.06
CA SER A 11 -19.31 28.57 -23.49
C SER A 11 -18.96 28.33 -22.02
N ILE A 12 -19.86 27.69 -21.25
CA ILE A 12 -19.59 27.27 -19.87
C ILE A 12 -18.45 26.25 -19.84
N TYR A 13 -18.47 25.23 -20.70
CA TYR A 13 -17.39 24.26 -20.82
C TYR A 13 -16.04 24.92 -21.11
N TRP A 14 -16.00 25.88 -22.05
CA TRP A 14 -14.75 26.57 -22.40
C TRP A 14 -14.17 27.39 -21.24
N VAL A 15 -15.01 28.13 -20.51
CA VAL A 15 -14.57 28.92 -19.34
C VAL A 15 -14.11 27.99 -18.21
N ASP A 16 -14.87 26.94 -17.92
CA ASP A 16 -14.57 26.00 -16.84
C ASP A 16 -13.34 25.15 -17.14
N SER A 17 -13.19 24.68 -18.38
CA SER A 17 -12.04 23.90 -18.85
C SER A 17 -10.75 24.73 -18.82
N ALA A 18 -10.78 25.99 -19.27
CA ALA A 18 -9.61 26.86 -19.23
C ALA A 18 -9.14 27.14 -17.78
N MET A 19 -10.07 27.22 -16.83
CA MET A 19 -9.74 27.42 -15.40
C MET A 19 -9.31 26.13 -14.69
N ALA A 20 -9.66 24.97 -15.23
CA ALA A 20 -9.43 23.67 -14.62
C ALA A 20 -8.36 22.82 -15.31
N ALA A 21 -7.76 23.27 -16.41
CA ALA A 21 -6.84 22.49 -17.23
C ALA A 21 -5.70 21.83 -16.44
N ASP A 22 -5.20 22.53 -15.40
CA ASP A 22 -4.10 22.07 -14.54
C ASP A 22 -4.58 21.65 -13.14
N LYS A 23 -5.87 21.37 -12.96
CA LYS A 23 -6.46 21.01 -11.66
C LYS A 23 -7.14 19.65 -11.73
N VAL A 24 -7.27 19.04 -10.56
CA VAL A 24 -8.02 17.79 -10.38
C VAL A 24 -9.49 17.99 -10.77
N ALA A 25 -10.07 16.98 -11.42
CA ALA A 25 -11.48 17.00 -11.83
C ALA A 25 -12.41 17.10 -10.61
N ARG A 26 -13.69 17.39 -10.88
CA ARG A 26 -14.72 17.38 -9.82
C ARG A 26 -15.04 15.94 -9.44
N ASN A 27 -15.52 15.75 -8.21
CA ASN A 27 -15.92 14.45 -7.66
C ASN A 27 -14.78 13.42 -7.69
N VAL A 28 -13.55 13.89 -7.48
CA VAL A 28 -12.37 13.05 -7.34
C VAL A 28 -11.88 13.13 -5.91
N SER A 29 -11.71 11.97 -5.29
CA SER A 29 -11.07 11.82 -3.99
C SER A 29 -9.79 11.00 -4.10
N ILE A 30 -8.94 11.12 -3.10
CA ILE A 30 -7.79 10.25 -2.89
C ILE A 30 -7.94 9.64 -1.50
N GLU A 31 -8.02 8.32 -1.41
CA GLU A 31 -8.28 7.59 -0.16
C GLU A 31 -9.46 8.20 0.62
N GLY A 32 -10.55 8.53 -0.10
CA GLY A 32 -11.75 9.14 0.45
C GLY A 32 -11.65 10.64 0.79
N THR A 33 -10.49 11.28 0.64
CA THR A 33 -10.33 12.73 0.82
C THR A 33 -10.64 13.47 -0.47
N ASP A 34 -11.64 14.37 -0.45
CA ASP A 34 -11.98 15.18 -1.62
C ASP A 34 -10.81 16.09 -2.02
N VAL A 35 -10.35 15.93 -3.26
CA VAL A 35 -9.29 16.74 -3.89
C VAL A 35 -9.80 17.50 -5.10
N SER A 36 -11.12 17.62 -5.23
CA SER A 36 -11.75 18.31 -6.34
C SER A 36 -11.20 19.73 -6.50
N ARG A 37 -10.79 20.08 -7.73
CA ARG A 37 -10.21 21.39 -8.07
C ARG A 37 -8.87 21.74 -7.42
N TYR A 38 -8.23 20.79 -6.75
CA TYR A 38 -6.89 21.00 -6.21
C TYR A 38 -5.89 21.12 -7.36
N THR A 39 -4.88 21.96 -7.15
CA THR A 39 -3.66 22.00 -7.97
C THR A 39 -2.81 20.75 -7.72
N PRO A 40 -1.83 20.44 -8.59
CA PRO A 40 -0.95 19.29 -8.39
C PRO A 40 -0.22 19.34 -7.05
N THR A 41 0.17 20.52 -6.59
CA THR A 41 0.83 20.72 -5.29
C THR A 41 -0.11 20.47 -4.11
N GLU A 42 -1.36 20.94 -4.18
CA GLU A 42 -2.35 20.69 -3.13
C GLU A 42 -2.74 19.21 -3.06
N ALA A 43 -2.92 18.55 -4.22
CA ALA A 43 -3.18 17.11 -4.26
C ALA A 43 -2.00 16.28 -3.75
N ALA A 44 -0.76 16.67 -4.10
CA ALA A 44 0.44 16.05 -3.56
C ALA A 44 0.51 16.18 -2.03
N ALA A 45 0.17 17.33 -1.47
CA ALA A 45 0.14 17.51 -0.02
C ALA A 45 -0.86 16.58 0.70
N VAL A 46 -2.01 16.29 0.09
CA VAL A 46 -2.98 15.32 0.62
C VAL A 46 -2.42 13.90 0.58
N VAL A 47 -1.83 13.52 -0.55
CA VAL A 47 -1.19 12.21 -0.72
C VAL A 47 -0.04 12.01 0.27
N ASP A 48 0.81 13.02 0.43
CA ASP A 48 1.94 12.99 1.35
C ASP A 48 1.45 12.86 2.79
N ALA A 49 0.48 13.68 3.20
CA ALA A 49 -0.08 13.61 4.55
C ALA A 49 -0.68 12.22 4.87
N HIS A 50 -1.41 11.64 3.92
CA HIS A 50 -1.99 10.30 4.10
C HIS A 50 -0.92 9.21 4.15
N ALA A 51 0.06 9.24 3.24
CA ALA A 51 1.17 8.29 3.25
C ALA A 51 1.98 8.39 4.54
N ASP A 52 2.26 9.61 5.02
CA ASP A 52 3.01 9.85 6.24
C ASP A 52 2.26 9.36 7.49
N GLU A 53 0.92 9.46 7.51
CA GLU A 53 0.08 8.87 8.55
C GLU A 53 0.19 7.34 8.58
N LEU A 54 0.13 6.70 7.41
CA LEU A 54 0.29 5.25 7.27
C LEU A 54 1.69 4.78 7.68
N GLU A 55 2.74 5.52 7.29
CA GLU A 55 4.13 5.23 7.68
C GLU A 55 4.37 5.38 9.20
N GLN A 56 3.47 6.07 9.92
CA GLN A 56 3.53 6.27 11.37
C GLN A 56 2.58 5.38 12.16
N THR A 57 1.77 4.56 11.49
CA THR A 57 0.75 3.73 12.14
C THR A 57 1.26 2.30 12.32
N PRO A 58 1.58 1.86 13.55
CA PRO A 58 2.06 0.51 13.78
C PRO A 58 0.94 -0.52 13.62
N LEU A 59 1.27 -1.68 13.06
CA LEU A 59 0.37 -2.81 12.93
C LEU A 59 0.56 -3.79 14.08
N THR A 60 -0.52 -4.30 14.65
CA THR A 60 -0.44 -5.39 15.65
C THR A 60 -0.68 -6.73 14.96
N VAL A 61 0.23 -7.67 15.18
CA VAL A 61 0.26 -8.99 14.56
C VAL A 61 0.24 -10.05 15.65
N SER A 62 -0.53 -11.12 15.48
CA SER A 62 -0.59 -12.24 16.42
C SER A 62 -0.10 -13.54 15.79
N ILE A 63 0.74 -14.27 16.51
CA ILE A 63 1.18 -15.64 16.17
C ILE A 63 0.94 -16.51 17.39
N ASN A 64 0.09 -17.54 17.27
CA ASN A 64 -0.27 -18.43 18.39
C ASN A 64 -0.69 -17.69 19.68
N GLY A 65 -1.36 -16.54 19.55
CA GLY A 65 -1.80 -15.72 20.69
C GLY A 65 -0.71 -14.83 21.30
N HIS A 66 0.51 -14.83 20.77
CA HIS A 66 1.54 -13.84 21.08
C HIS A 66 1.42 -12.65 20.16
N GLU A 67 1.28 -11.46 20.74
CA GLU A 67 1.18 -10.20 20.00
C GLU A 67 2.56 -9.57 19.78
N PHE A 68 2.76 -9.08 18.55
CA PHE A 68 3.94 -8.35 18.11
C PHE A 68 3.50 -7.05 17.44
N THR A 69 4.26 -5.99 17.66
CA THR A 69 4.06 -4.72 16.96
C THR A 69 5.02 -4.65 15.78
N LEU A 70 4.49 -4.33 14.61
CA LEU A 70 5.24 -4.09 13.40
C LEU A 70 5.19 -2.60 13.06
N ASP A 71 6.36 -1.95 13.11
CA ASP A 71 6.54 -0.60 12.59
C ASP A 71 6.61 -0.63 11.04
N PRO A 72 5.92 0.25 10.30
CA PRO A 72 6.05 0.33 8.86
C PRO A 72 7.50 0.52 8.37
N ASN A 73 8.32 1.26 9.13
CA ASN A 73 9.72 1.52 8.77
C ASN A 73 10.59 0.25 8.87
N ASP A 74 10.19 -0.70 9.72
CA ASP A 74 10.88 -1.97 9.92
C ASP A 74 10.78 -2.91 8.71
N VAL A 75 9.83 -2.66 7.80
CA VAL A 75 9.61 -3.41 6.55
C VAL A 75 9.66 -2.51 5.32
N ASN A 76 10.21 -1.30 5.46
CA ASN A 76 10.38 -0.34 4.38
C ASN A 76 9.11 -0.15 3.55
N VAL A 77 7.99 0.17 4.22
CA VAL A 77 6.75 0.52 3.50
C VAL A 77 7.02 1.72 2.60
N THR A 78 6.58 1.64 1.35
CA THR A 78 6.69 2.72 0.37
C THR A 78 5.36 2.93 -0.34
N PHE A 79 5.07 4.19 -0.67
CA PHE A 79 3.84 4.58 -1.37
C PHE A 79 4.14 5.26 -2.70
N GLU A 80 3.36 4.91 -3.74
CA GLU A 80 3.45 5.49 -5.08
C GLU A 80 2.79 6.89 -5.16
N ARG A 81 3.27 7.82 -4.33
CA ARG A 81 2.70 9.16 -4.14
C ARG A 81 2.48 9.91 -5.46
N GLN A 82 3.53 10.00 -6.28
CA GLN A 82 3.46 10.70 -7.57
C GLN A 82 2.44 10.06 -8.52
N ARG A 83 2.34 8.73 -8.56
CA ARG A 83 1.38 8.05 -9.44
C ARG A 83 -0.06 8.30 -8.99
N ALA A 84 -0.32 8.39 -7.68
CA ALA A 84 -1.65 8.75 -7.18
C ALA A 84 -2.08 10.15 -7.66
N VAL A 85 -1.18 11.14 -7.55
CA VAL A 85 -1.43 12.51 -8.04
C VAL A 85 -1.66 12.53 -9.55
N GLU A 86 -0.82 11.82 -10.32
CA GLU A 86 -0.96 11.72 -11.77
C GLU A 86 -2.28 11.09 -12.20
N ARG A 87 -2.73 10.03 -11.50
CA ARG A 87 -4.04 9.40 -11.71
C ARG A 87 -5.17 10.40 -11.44
N ALA A 88 -5.15 11.08 -10.29
CA ALA A 88 -6.17 12.08 -9.94
C ALA A 88 -6.26 13.23 -10.96
N LEU A 89 -5.12 13.71 -11.48
CA LEU A 89 -5.09 14.74 -12.52
C LEU A 89 -5.53 14.22 -13.89
N SER A 90 -5.33 12.93 -14.17
CA SER A 90 -5.70 12.35 -15.46
C SER A 90 -7.21 12.25 -15.67
N GLU A 91 -8.01 12.21 -14.60
CA GLU A 91 -9.48 12.19 -14.66
C GLU A 91 -10.08 13.41 -15.38
N ASN A 92 -9.33 14.52 -15.46
CA ASN A 92 -9.77 15.74 -16.13
C ASN A 92 -9.43 15.79 -17.64
N LYS A 93 -8.72 14.78 -18.19
CA LYS A 93 -8.14 14.84 -19.55
C LYS A 93 -9.04 14.32 -20.67
N ASP A 94 -10.22 13.79 -20.36
CA ASP A 94 -11.14 13.15 -21.31
C ASP A 94 -12.10 14.12 -22.05
N GLY A 95 -11.76 15.41 -22.13
CA GLY A 95 -12.52 16.43 -22.87
C GLY A 95 -13.97 16.60 -22.41
N LEU A 96 -14.88 16.92 -23.34
CA LEU A 96 -16.30 17.17 -23.02
C LEU A 96 -17.02 15.93 -22.44
N THR A 97 -16.65 14.72 -22.86
CA THR A 97 -17.18 13.47 -22.32
C THR A 97 -16.72 13.21 -20.89
N GLY A 98 -15.44 13.43 -20.60
CA GLY A 98 -14.89 13.36 -19.25
C GLY A 98 -15.50 14.41 -18.33
N TRP A 99 -15.65 15.64 -18.83
CA TRP A 99 -16.27 16.74 -18.11
C TRP A 99 -17.72 16.42 -17.70
N VAL A 100 -18.56 15.88 -18.60
CA VAL A 100 -19.93 15.46 -18.25
C VAL A 100 -19.94 14.29 -17.26
N ARG A 101 -19.03 13.31 -17.43
CA ARG A 101 -18.90 12.16 -16.51
C ARG A 101 -18.53 12.62 -15.09
N ALA A 102 -17.61 13.57 -14.97
CA ALA A 102 -17.17 14.11 -13.69
C ALA A 102 -18.32 14.72 -12.87
N PHE A 103 -19.43 15.16 -13.47
CA PHE A 103 -20.61 15.63 -12.72
C PHE A 103 -21.50 14.50 -12.16
N ARG A 104 -21.35 13.26 -12.66
CA ARG A 104 -22.25 12.14 -12.34
C ARG A 104 -21.57 10.99 -11.62
N THR A 105 -20.25 10.89 -11.74
CA THR A 105 -19.47 9.76 -11.22
C THR A 105 -18.45 10.29 -10.23
N GLU A 106 -18.44 9.68 -9.05
CA GLU A 106 -17.40 9.85 -8.05
C GLU A 106 -16.27 8.86 -8.34
N VAL A 107 -15.03 9.33 -8.27
CA VAL A 107 -13.83 8.53 -8.52
C VAL A 107 -12.92 8.66 -7.30
N ASP A 108 -12.68 7.54 -6.63
CA ASP A 108 -11.71 7.47 -5.56
C ASP A 108 -10.41 6.86 -6.08
N VAL A 109 -9.32 7.61 -5.97
CA VAL A 109 -8.00 7.20 -6.47
C VAL A 109 -7.21 6.60 -5.31
N PRO A 110 -6.82 5.32 -5.38
CA PRO A 110 -6.05 4.71 -4.31
C PRO A 110 -4.58 5.16 -4.35
N ILE A 111 -3.95 5.17 -3.18
CA ILE A 111 -2.50 5.29 -3.00
C ILE A 111 -1.96 3.86 -2.88
N VAL A 112 -1.19 3.43 -3.88
CA VAL A 112 -0.65 2.06 -3.90
C VAL A 112 0.58 2.01 -3.01
N GLY A 113 0.52 1.19 -1.96
CA GLY A 113 1.63 0.89 -1.07
C GLY A 113 2.31 -0.45 -1.40
N SER A 114 3.57 -0.59 -1.00
CA SER A 114 4.32 -1.84 -1.10
C SER A 114 5.28 -2.00 0.08
N ILE A 115 5.63 -3.25 0.41
CA ILE A 115 6.53 -3.59 1.52
C ILE A 115 7.69 -4.44 1.04
N ASP A 116 8.83 -4.34 1.72
CA ASP A 116 9.99 -5.18 1.47
C ASP A 116 9.75 -6.59 2.05
N ARG A 117 9.63 -7.56 1.14
CA ARG A 117 9.35 -8.96 1.49
C ARG A 117 10.47 -9.59 2.31
N ASP A 118 11.73 -9.24 2.06
CA ASP A 118 12.88 -9.82 2.74
C ASP A 118 13.01 -9.27 4.17
N MET A 119 12.72 -7.97 4.36
CA MET A 119 12.67 -7.37 5.69
C MET A 119 11.52 -7.95 6.52
N LEU A 120 10.34 -8.13 5.91
CA LEU A 120 9.22 -8.79 6.58
C LEU A 120 9.58 -10.23 6.96
N ALA A 121 10.20 -10.99 6.06
CA ALA A 121 10.61 -12.36 6.33
C ALA A 121 11.57 -12.45 7.54
N LYS A 122 12.52 -11.52 7.66
CA LYS A 122 13.43 -11.44 8.83
C LYS A 122 12.68 -11.15 10.13
N LYS A 123 11.69 -10.25 10.11
CA LYS A 123 10.86 -9.96 11.30
C LYS A 123 10.05 -11.18 11.74
N ILE A 124 9.39 -11.85 10.79
CA ILE A 124 8.63 -13.07 11.06
C ILE A 124 9.52 -14.15 11.68
N THR A 125 10.73 -14.37 11.14
CA THR A 125 11.68 -15.35 11.72
C THR A 125 12.03 -15.00 13.17
N GLY A 126 12.22 -13.72 13.48
CA GLY A 126 12.43 -13.27 14.87
C GLY A 126 11.25 -13.57 15.79
N TRP A 127 10.02 -13.38 15.29
CA TRP A 127 8.80 -13.66 16.06
C TRP A 127 8.54 -15.15 16.25
N GLU A 128 8.82 -15.98 15.25
CA GLU A 128 8.70 -17.44 15.32
C GLU A 128 9.52 -18.03 16.48
N HIS A 129 10.75 -17.54 16.70
CA HIS A 129 11.58 -17.96 17.84
C HIS A 129 10.97 -17.68 19.21
N THR A 130 10.00 -16.77 19.29
CA THR A 130 9.33 -16.39 20.54
C THR A 130 7.96 -17.05 20.67
N ALA A 131 7.19 -17.12 19.58
CA ALA A 131 5.79 -17.54 19.57
C ALA A 131 5.58 -19.03 19.23
N ILE A 132 6.61 -19.72 18.76
CA ILE A 132 6.54 -21.13 18.38
C ILE A 132 7.52 -21.91 19.26
N GLU A 133 7.01 -22.91 19.99
CA GLU A 133 7.84 -23.74 20.87
C GLU A 133 8.87 -24.59 20.10
N ASN A 134 8.50 -25.06 18.91
CA ASN A 134 9.37 -25.84 18.02
C ASN A 134 9.42 -25.21 16.62
N PRO A 135 10.11 -24.07 16.45
CA PRO A 135 10.18 -23.38 15.19
C PRO A 135 10.97 -24.21 14.17
N ALA A 136 10.51 -24.25 12.92
CA ALA A 136 11.30 -24.79 11.84
C ALA A 136 12.57 -23.95 11.67
N PHE A 137 13.67 -24.63 11.35
CA PHE A 137 14.95 -23.98 11.12
C PHE A 137 15.43 -24.32 9.72
N GLU A 138 15.54 -23.31 8.86
CA GLU A 138 15.97 -23.44 7.46
C GLU A 138 17.46 -23.83 7.31
N GLY A 139 18.22 -23.82 8.41
CA GLY A 139 19.68 -23.91 8.36
C GLY A 139 20.31 -22.53 8.19
N ALA A 140 21.57 -22.41 8.58
CA ALA A 140 22.34 -21.17 8.45
C ALA A 140 23.78 -21.49 8.08
N VAL A 141 24.40 -20.63 7.27
CA VAL A 141 25.84 -20.73 7.00
C VAL A 141 26.51 -19.52 7.61
N THR A 142 27.32 -19.76 8.63
CA THR A 142 28.11 -18.72 9.29
C THR A 142 29.55 -18.81 8.83
N ILE A 143 30.09 -17.70 8.32
CA ILE A 143 31.50 -17.59 7.95
C ILE A 143 32.24 -16.88 9.08
N SER A 144 33.16 -17.58 9.72
CA SER A 144 34.04 -17.03 10.76
C SER A 144 35.50 -17.14 10.29
N GLY A 145 36.10 -16.00 9.91
CA GLY A 145 37.44 -15.95 9.35
C GLY A 145 37.50 -16.61 7.96
N GLN A 146 38.29 -17.69 7.81
CA GLN A 146 38.41 -18.48 6.58
C GLN A 146 37.59 -19.79 6.62
N THR A 147 36.74 -19.98 7.63
CA THR A 147 35.97 -21.21 7.82
C THR A 147 34.48 -20.92 7.73
N ALA A 148 33.79 -21.58 6.80
CA ALA A 148 32.34 -21.64 6.74
C ALA A 148 31.86 -22.81 7.63
N SER A 149 30.94 -22.52 8.55
CA SER A 149 30.25 -23.51 9.39
C SER A 149 28.77 -23.48 9.07
N GLY A 150 28.22 -24.62 8.66
CA GLY A 150 26.80 -24.78 8.36
C GLY A 150 26.05 -25.39 9.55
N GLU A 151 24.92 -24.79 9.91
CA GLU A 151 23.92 -25.35 10.79
C GLU A 151 22.83 -26.01 9.93
N TYR A 152 22.53 -27.27 10.24
CA TYR A 152 21.60 -28.07 9.44
C TYR A 152 20.13 -27.67 9.67
N PRO A 153 19.28 -27.77 8.62
CA PRO A 153 17.85 -27.54 8.74
C PRO A 153 17.20 -28.53 9.72
N ARG A 154 16.18 -28.08 10.45
CA ARG A 154 15.35 -28.90 11.34
C ARG A 154 13.87 -28.68 11.03
N PRO A 155 13.09 -29.76 10.86
CA PRO A 155 11.65 -29.64 10.68
C PRO A 155 11.00 -29.11 11.96
N GLY A 156 9.91 -28.37 11.78
CA GLY A 156 9.17 -27.74 12.86
C GLY A 156 7.94 -27.01 12.32
N VAL A 157 7.46 -26.04 13.08
CA VAL A 157 6.34 -25.19 12.68
C VAL A 157 6.88 -23.82 12.28
N ALA A 158 6.34 -23.23 11.21
CA ALA A 158 6.68 -21.89 10.76
C ALA A 158 5.40 -21.12 10.42
N VAL A 159 5.49 -19.80 10.37
CA VAL A 159 4.43 -18.95 9.81
C VAL A 159 4.37 -19.19 8.30
N ASP A 160 3.15 -19.27 7.76
CA ASP A 160 2.93 -19.28 6.32
C ASP A 160 3.37 -17.93 5.73
N ARG A 161 4.50 -17.95 5.01
CA ARG A 161 5.17 -16.72 4.55
C ARG A 161 4.38 -15.97 3.48
N ASP A 162 3.65 -16.69 2.63
CA ASP A 162 2.88 -16.06 1.56
C ASP A 162 1.57 -15.47 2.10
N ASP A 163 0.84 -16.24 2.93
CA ASP A 163 -0.36 -15.73 3.61
C ASP A 163 -0.01 -14.56 4.54
N ALA A 164 1.10 -14.63 5.28
CA ALA A 164 1.56 -13.53 6.11
C ALA A 164 1.89 -12.28 5.31
N TYR A 165 2.58 -12.43 4.16
CA TYR A 165 2.88 -11.30 3.29
C TYR A 165 1.61 -10.62 2.78
N GLU A 166 0.64 -11.38 2.29
CA GLU A 166 -0.61 -10.82 1.77
C GLU A 166 -1.41 -10.08 2.85
N ARG A 167 -1.56 -10.69 4.04
CA ARG A 167 -2.30 -10.10 5.15
C ARG A 167 -1.64 -8.84 5.69
N ILE A 168 -0.33 -8.90 5.94
CA ILE A 168 0.41 -7.76 6.50
C ILE A 168 0.50 -6.64 5.47
N SER A 169 0.83 -6.95 4.20
CA SER A 169 0.89 -5.95 3.14
C SER A 169 -0.43 -5.23 2.99
N LYS A 170 -1.55 -5.96 2.96
CA LYS A 170 -2.87 -5.34 2.91
C LYS A 170 -3.16 -4.48 4.14
N ALA A 171 -2.94 -5.01 5.34
CA ALA A 171 -3.28 -4.30 6.58
C ALA A 171 -2.46 -3.02 6.74
N ILE A 172 -1.15 -3.08 6.48
CA ILE A 172 -0.25 -1.95 6.69
C ILE A 172 -0.44 -0.86 5.63
N THR A 173 -0.71 -1.24 4.37
CA THR A 173 -0.93 -0.28 3.28
C THR A 173 -2.30 0.37 3.31
N THR A 174 -3.25 -0.17 4.09
CA THR A 174 -4.58 0.42 4.29
C THR A 174 -4.74 1.08 5.65
N GLY A 175 -3.71 1.07 6.49
CA GLY A 175 -3.77 1.66 7.84
C GLY A 175 -4.69 0.92 8.80
N SER A 176 -4.91 -0.38 8.59
CA SER A 176 -5.73 -1.17 9.49
C SER A 176 -5.10 -1.24 10.88
N THR A 177 -5.92 -0.94 11.90
CA THR A 177 -5.56 -1.08 13.31
C THR A 177 -6.05 -2.41 13.90
N GLU A 178 -6.67 -3.25 13.08
CA GLU A 178 -7.14 -4.57 13.50
C GLU A 178 -5.96 -5.52 13.71
N LEU A 179 -6.12 -6.43 14.69
CA LEU A 179 -5.14 -7.47 14.95
C LEU A 179 -5.07 -8.43 13.76
N VAL A 180 -3.87 -8.58 13.19
CA VAL A 180 -3.63 -9.52 12.09
C VAL A 180 -3.12 -10.84 12.64
N GLU A 181 -3.99 -11.85 12.68
CA GLU A 181 -3.60 -13.22 13.03
C GLU A 181 -2.90 -13.90 11.85
N LEU A 182 -1.68 -14.40 12.10
CA LEU A 182 -0.90 -15.15 11.11
C LEU A 182 -1.11 -16.65 11.28
N ASN A 183 -1.27 -17.33 10.15
CA ASN A 183 -1.37 -18.78 10.13
C ASN A 183 0.01 -19.42 10.29
N VAL A 184 0.04 -20.52 11.05
CA VAL A 184 1.22 -21.37 11.21
C VAL A 184 1.00 -22.71 10.51
N VAL A 185 2.04 -23.22 9.89
CA VAL A 185 2.03 -24.45 9.09
C VAL A 185 3.24 -25.32 9.44
N ASP A 186 3.11 -26.63 9.22
CA ASP A 186 4.26 -27.53 9.30
C ASP A 186 5.26 -27.20 8.19
N SER A 187 6.51 -26.96 8.56
CA SER A 187 7.60 -26.69 7.64
C SER A 187 8.66 -27.78 7.72
N ASN A 188 8.92 -28.39 6.56
CA ASN A 188 9.98 -29.35 6.34
C ASN A 188 11.02 -28.72 5.41
N PRO A 189 11.91 -27.86 5.94
CA PRO A 189 12.88 -27.16 5.12
C PRO A 189 13.83 -28.16 4.44
N THR A 190 13.89 -28.09 3.11
CA THR A 190 14.80 -28.90 2.30
C THR A 190 16.06 -28.11 2.01
N LEU A 191 17.21 -28.74 2.21
CA LEU A 191 18.52 -28.18 1.89
C LEU A 191 18.57 -27.85 0.39
N THR A 192 18.50 -26.57 0.04
CA THR A 192 18.79 -26.11 -1.32
C THR A 192 20.30 -26.24 -1.53
N ALA A 193 20.68 -27.20 -2.38
CA ALA A 193 22.06 -27.53 -2.71
C ALA A 193 22.75 -26.46 -3.55
#